data_AF-A0A1D1Y4P5-F1
#
_entry.id   AF-A0A1D1Y4P5-F1
#
_cell.length_a   1.000
_cell.length_b   1.000
_cell.length_c   1.000
_cell.angle_alpha   90.00
_cell.angle_beta   90.00
_cell.angle_gamma   90.00
#
_symmetry.space_group_name_H-M   'P 1'
#
loop_
_entity.id
_entity.type
_entity.pdbx_description
1 polymer ?
#
loop_
_entity_poly.entity_id
_entity_poly.type
_entity_poly.pdbx_seq_one_letter_code
_entity_poly.pdbx_strand_id
1 'polypeptide(L)'
;GGRRLGESKSLPASRVGSSGRRGVDMERLRRLSRARATACGVRRLVGHVISRGLSSSISRTAEEFGRSDAESEITSEWEARCAAERVFKNVAQPGHKYIEEEDLLRFLRKDEVHTIFPLFVGALETGKIKKSAFRNWVVRAYRERKSLAHSLNDTKTAVQQLHKLASALVIIVIIVVSLLVMGVATTKVLVVVSSQLLLVGFMFQNTCKTVFESIIFVFVMHPFDVGDRCVVDGIQLIVEEMNILTTVFLRYDNEKIFYPNSVLLTKPISNFYRSPEMGDIIEFAIDVSTPLDKITTLKKSIQEYIESKPKHWNPKHSVVVKEIENVNRMKMALNVVHTMNHQNFPEKNSRRSELLLELKRIFENLHIKYHLLPQEVHLTQVALADGRIPMPVQLGGR
;
A
#
# COMPACT_ATOMS: atom_id res chain seq x y z
N GLY A 1 -5.20 -49.55 -48.40
CA GLY A 1 -5.70 -48.27 -47.87
C GLY A 1 -5.17 -48.06 -46.47
N GLY A 2 -4.81 -46.82 -46.12
CA GLY A 2 -4.75 -46.36 -44.73
C GLY A 2 -3.38 -46.38 -44.03
N ARG A 3 -2.53 -45.41 -44.40
CA ARG A 3 -1.73 -44.51 -43.54
C ARG A 3 -1.37 -44.98 -42.11
N ARG A 4 -0.09 -45.28 -41.87
CA ARG A 4 0.58 -45.09 -40.57
C ARG A 4 1.23 -43.71 -40.55
N LEU A 5 0.66 -42.79 -39.78
CA LEU A 5 1.28 -41.52 -39.40
C LEU A 5 2.23 -41.80 -38.23
N GLY A 6 3.51 -41.49 -38.41
CA GLY A 6 4.49 -41.49 -37.35
C GLY A 6 4.24 -40.32 -36.40
N GLU A 7 4.00 -40.64 -35.13
CA GLU A 7 3.93 -39.68 -34.03
C GLU A 7 5.30 -39.09 -33.77
N SER A 8 5.41 -37.78 -33.94
CA SER A 8 6.55 -36.96 -33.57
C SER A 8 6.54 -36.76 -32.05
N LYS A 9 7.50 -37.39 -31.37
CA LYS A 9 7.79 -37.17 -29.95
C LYS A 9 8.25 -35.71 -29.75
N SER A 10 7.42 -34.90 -29.09
CA SER A 10 7.82 -33.59 -28.57
C SER A 10 8.54 -33.76 -27.23
N LEU A 11 9.84 -33.52 -27.24
CA LEU A 11 10.66 -33.34 -26.03
C LEU A 11 10.41 -31.94 -25.44
N PRO A 12 10.49 -31.77 -24.11
CA PRO A 12 10.08 -30.55 -23.43
C PRO A 12 11.09 -29.42 -23.66
N ALA A 13 10.56 -28.24 -24.00
CA ALA A 13 11.34 -27.02 -24.13
C ALA A 13 12.07 -26.69 -22.81
N SER A 14 13.39 -26.59 -22.92
CA SER A 14 14.31 -26.20 -21.86
C SER A 14 13.99 -24.79 -21.35
N ARG A 15 13.90 -24.68 -20.03
CA ARG A 15 13.73 -23.44 -19.29
C ARG A 15 14.93 -22.51 -19.54
N VAL A 16 14.69 -21.42 -20.26
CA VAL A 16 15.57 -20.26 -20.28
C VAL A 16 15.52 -19.62 -18.89
N GLY A 17 16.66 -19.59 -18.21
CA GLY A 17 16.81 -18.96 -16.90
C GLY A 17 16.50 -17.47 -16.97
N SER A 18 15.47 -17.03 -16.24
CA SER A 18 15.20 -15.61 -16.03
C SER A 18 16.14 -15.09 -14.94
N SER A 19 17.26 -14.53 -15.37
CA SER A 19 18.11 -13.69 -14.54
C SER A 19 17.29 -12.54 -13.93
N GLY A 20 17.42 -12.37 -12.62
CA GLY A 20 16.67 -11.40 -11.83
C GLY A 20 16.81 -9.99 -12.37
N ARG A 21 15.74 -9.50 -13.02
CA ARG A 21 15.55 -8.07 -13.22
C ARG A 21 15.13 -7.49 -11.88
N ARG A 22 16.08 -6.78 -11.24
CA ARG A 22 15.81 -5.76 -10.22
C ARG A 22 14.56 -4.99 -10.65
N GLY A 23 13.45 -5.24 -9.98
CA GLY A 23 12.19 -4.55 -10.21
C GLY A 23 12.41 -3.10 -9.85
N VAL A 24 12.79 -2.29 -10.84
CA VAL A 24 12.76 -0.85 -10.69
C VAL A 24 11.28 -0.51 -10.54
N ASP A 25 10.89 -0.11 -9.33
CA ASP A 25 9.54 0.29 -8.95
C ASP A 25 8.92 1.13 -10.09
N MET A 26 8.02 0.49 -10.85
CA MET A 26 7.43 1.04 -12.07
C MET A 26 6.62 2.29 -11.76
N GLU A 27 6.12 2.44 -10.53
CA GLU A 27 5.41 3.63 -10.08
C GLU A 27 6.39 4.77 -9.77
N ARG A 28 7.54 4.48 -9.16
CA ARG A 28 8.66 5.45 -9.06
C ARG A 28 9.19 5.82 -10.44
N LEU A 29 9.37 4.88 -11.36
CA LEU A 29 9.78 5.18 -12.74
C LEU A 29 8.73 5.98 -13.50
N ARG A 30 7.44 5.71 -13.30
CA ARG A 30 6.34 6.50 -13.86
C ARG A 30 6.23 7.87 -13.22
N ARG A 31 6.53 8.03 -11.94
CA ARG A 31 6.62 9.33 -11.26
C ARG A 31 7.85 10.09 -11.73
N LEU A 32 9.00 9.43 -11.88
CA LEU A 32 10.23 9.99 -12.44
C LEU A 32 10.07 10.34 -13.91
N SER A 33 9.35 9.54 -14.70
CA SER A 33 9.08 9.80 -16.12
C SER A 33 8.05 10.91 -16.29
N ARG A 34 6.96 10.93 -15.49
CA ARG A 34 6.00 12.03 -15.45
C ARG A 34 6.67 13.32 -14.97
N ALA A 35 7.47 13.28 -13.91
CA ALA A 35 8.24 14.42 -13.41
C ALA A 35 9.30 14.88 -14.43
N ARG A 36 9.92 13.97 -15.18
CA ARG A 36 10.88 14.29 -16.26
C ARG A 36 10.17 14.86 -17.49
N ALA A 37 8.98 14.36 -17.82
CA ALA A 37 8.14 14.84 -18.92
C ALA A 37 7.56 16.24 -18.63
N THR A 38 7.06 16.48 -17.41
CA THR A 38 6.63 17.82 -16.96
C THR A 38 7.82 18.77 -16.90
N ALA A 39 8.94 18.34 -16.34
CA ALA A 39 10.19 19.10 -16.30
C ALA A 39 10.69 19.50 -17.70
N CYS A 40 10.73 18.56 -18.65
CA CYS A 40 11.17 18.80 -20.02
C CYS A 40 10.16 19.66 -20.80
N GLY A 41 8.86 19.45 -20.56
CA GLY A 41 7.78 20.28 -21.09
C GLY A 41 7.89 21.74 -20.64
N VAL A 42 8.05 21.99 -19.33
CA VAL A 42 8.29 23.33 -18.77
C VAL A 42 9.57 23.94 -19.32
N ARG A 43 10.70 23.20 -19.31
CA ARG A 43 11.99 23.75 -19.74
C ARG A 43 11.97 24.15 -21.22
N ARG A 44 11.32 23.35 -22.06
CA ARG A 44 11.18 23.67 -23.49
C ARG A 44 10.19 24.78 -23.73
N LEU A 45 9.04 24.77 -23.07
CA LEU A 45 8.03 25.82 -23.21
C LEU A 45 8.58 27.17 -22.71
N VAL A 46 9.28 27.19 -21.58
CA VAL A 46 10.01 28.37 -21.07
C VAL A 46 11.13 28.78 -22.04
N GLY A 47 11.95 27.84 -22.51
CA GLY A 47 13.04 28.13 -23.47
C GLY A 47 12.56 28.68 -24.81
N HIS A 48 11.46 28.16 -25.35
CA HIS A 48 10.89 28.60 -26.64
C HIS A 48 10.15 29.94 -26.53
N VAL A 49 9.51 30.19 -25.38
CA VAL A 49 8.84 31.47 -25.09
C VAL A 49 9.85 32.59 -24.84
N ILE A 50 10.98 32.28 -24.19
CA ILE A 50 12.08 33.25 -23.99
C ILE A 50 12.81 33.53 -25.32
N SER A 51 13.05 32.51 -26.15
CA SER A 51 13.74 32.70 -27.44
C SER A 51 12.89 33.44 -28.49
N ARG A 52 11.58 33.20 -28.56
CA ARG A 52 10.67 33.91 -29.50
C ARG A 52 10.17 35.26 -28.98
N GLY A 53 10.07 35.46 -27.66
CA GLY A 53 9.72 36.75 -27.05
C GLY A 53 10.75 37.85 -27.35
N LEU A 54 11.99 37.48 -27.67
CA LEU A 54 13.02 38.40 -28.13
C LEU A 54 12.81 38.89 -29.57
N SER A 55 12.06 38.17 -30.41
CA SER A 55 11.98 38.47 -31.86
C SER A 55 10.73 39.24 -32.30
N SER A 56 9.64 39.31 -31.51
CA SER A 56 8.37 39.88 -32.00
C SER A 56 7.78 41.03 -31.19
N SER A 57 8.40 41.50 -30.11
CA SER A 57 7.86 42.64 -29.33
C SER A 57 8.91 43.56 -28.68
N ILE A 58 10.20 43.42 -28.99
CA ILE A 58 11.25 44.26 -28.42
C ILE A 58 11.81 45.21 -29.49
N SER A 59 11.03 46.24 -29.80
CA SER A 59 11.60 47.51 -30.27
C SER A 59 11.09 48.70 -29.46
N ARG A 60 10.28 48.49 -28.41
CA ARG A 60 9.72 49.61 -27.60
C ARG A 60 9.74 49.44 -26.07
N THR A 61 10.40 48.41 -25.53
CA THR A 61 10.60 48.26 -24.08
C THR A 61 11.97 47.65 -23.76
N ALA A 62 12.99 47.92 -24.58
CA ALA A 62 14.34 47.40 -24.39
C ALA A 62 15.21 48.25 -23.44
N GLU A 63 14.71 49.40 -22.97
CA GLU A 63 15.50 50.36 -22.18
C GLU A 63 15.09 50.49 -20.71
N GLU A 64 14.00 49.86 -20.26
CA GLU A 64 13.66 49.83 -18.84
C GLU A 64 13.91 48.43 -18.26
N PHE A 65 14.90 48.37 -17.36
CA PHE A 65 15.35 47.20 -16.60
C PHE A 65 16.34 46.26 -17.29
N GLY A 66 17.60 46.72 -17.32
CA GLY A 66 18.70 46.00 -16.66
C GLY A 66 18.94 44.55 -17.08
N ARG A 67 19.95 44.37 -17.93
CA ARG A 67 20.73 43.14 -18.17
C ARG A 67 20.79 42.20 -16.94
N SER A 68 20.00 41.13 -16.95
CA SER A 68 20.43 39.82 -16.45
C SER A 68 19.54 38.70 -17.00
N ASP A 69 20.18 37.60 -17.36
CA ASP A 69 19.62 36.24 -17.36
C ASP A 69 18.76 35.77 -18.55
N ALA A 70 19.45 35.52 -19.67
CA ALA A 70 18.98 34.59 -20.69
C ALA A 70 19.05 33.10 -20.26
N GLU A 71 19.55 32.79 -19.05
CA GLU A 71 19.57 31.44 -18.47
C GLU A 71 19.37 31.48 -16.94
N SER A 72 18.45 32.29 -16.41
CA SER A 72 18.13 32.23 -14.98
C SER A 72 17.48 30.89 -14.66
N GLU A 73 18.25 29.96 -14.10
CA GLU A 73 17.69 28.81 -13.42
C GLU A 73 16.72 29.34 -12.35
N ILE A 74 15.47 28.86 -12.38
CA ILE A 74 14.47 29.24 -11.38
C ILE A 74 14.99 28.76 -10.02
N THR A 75 15.43 29.68 -9.16
CA THR A 75 16.06 29.36 -7.87
C THR A 75 15.09 29.44 -6.71
N SER A 76 13.99 30.19 -6.86
CA SER A 76 12.99 30.43 -5.82
C SER A 76 11.56 30.13 -6.27
N GLU A 77 10.67 29.88 -5.30
CA GLU A 77 9.23 29.70 -5.58
C GLU A 77 8.60 30.99 -6.13
N TRP A 78 9.08 32.15 -5.69
CA TRP A 78 8.66 33.44 -6.20
C TRP A 78 9.01 33.60 -7.68
N GLU A 79 10.25 33.29 -8.08
CA GLU A 79 10.67 33.27 -9.49
C GLU A 79 9.85 32.28 -10.31
N ALA A 80 9.52 31.10 -9.76
CA ALA A 80 8.67 30.14 -10.43
C ALA A 80 7.26 30.71 -10.72
N ARG A 81 6.70 31.48 -9.78
CA ARG A 81 5.41 32.18 -9.97
C ARG A 81 5.52 33.26 -11.03
N CYS A 82 6.54 34.10 -10.98
CA CYS A 82 6.77 35.16 -11.97
C CYS A 82 7.02 34.60 -13.38
N ALA A 83 7.81 33.54 -13.50
CA ALA A 83 8.04 32.82 -14.76
C ALA A 83 6.75 32.23 -15.31
N ALA A 84 5.91 31.63 -14.46
CA ALA A 84 4.61 31.11 -14.87
C ALA A 84 3.69 32.20 -15.44
N GLU A 85 3.70 33.40 -14.84
CA GLU A 85 2.90 34.51 -15.33
C GLU A 85 3.41 35.08 -16.66
N ARG A 86 4.73 35.18 -16.83
CA ARG A 86 5.35 35.57 -18.11
C ARG A 86 4.98 34.60 -19.22
N VAL A 87 5.13 33.31 -18.96
CA VAL A 87 4.81 32.25 -19.91
C VAL A 87 3.32 32.24 -20.25
N PHE A 88 2.43 32.37 -19.26
CA PHE A 88 0.99 32.40 -19.49
C PHE A 88 0.58 33.55 -20.43
N LYS A 89 1.13 34.75 -20.24
CA LYS A 89 0.85 35.92 -21.09
C LYS A 89 1.34 35.75 -22.53
N ASN A 90 2.41 34.99 -22.74
CA ASN A 90 2.99 34.76 -24.06
C ASN A 90 2.37 33.58 -24.82
N VAL A 91 1.78 32.62 -24.09
CA VAL A 91 1.13 31.44 -24.67
C VAL A 91 -0.35 31.70 -24.94
N ALA A 92 -1.06 32.39 -24.03
CA ALA A 92 -2.45 32.76 -24.26
C ALA A 92 -2.57 33.83 -25.35
N GLN A 93 -3.65 33.79 -26.13
CA GLN A 93 -3.94 34.83 -27.12
C GLN A 93 -4.17 36.19 -26.44
N PRO A 94 -3.82 37.31 -27.09
CA PRO A 94 -4.05 38.65 -26.54
C PRO A 94 -5.51 38.83 -26.07
N GLY A 95 -5.69 39.22 -24.81
CA GLY A 95 -7.02 39.44 -24.21
C GLY A 95 -7.74 38.20 -23.68
N HIS A 96 -7.21 36.98 -23.89
CA HIS A 96 -7.85 35.75 -23.41
C HIS A 96 -7.48 35.43 -21.95
N LYS A 97 -8.47 34.95 -21.18
CA LYS A 97 -8.31 34.57 -19.76
C LYS A 97 -7.87 33.11 -19.55
N TYR A 98 -7.76 32.34 -20.63
CA TYR A 98 -7.51 30.90 -20.63
C TYR A 98 -6.51 30.54 -21.74
N ILE A 99 -5.78 29.44 -21.56
CA ILE A 99 -4.98 28.80 -22.61
C ILE A 99 -5.76 27.58 -23.11
N GLU A 100 -5.90 27.47 -24.43
CA GLU A 100 -6.54 26.33 -25.09
C GLU A 100 -5.50 25.33 -25.62
N GLU A 101 -5.93 24.12 -25.99
CA GLU A 101 -5.02 23.09 -26.52
C GLU A 101 -4.27 23.58 -27.79
N GLU A 102 -4.99 24.33 -28.63
CA GLU A 102 -4.45 24.94 -29.85
C GLU A 102 -3.32 25.94 -29.57
N ASP A 103 -3.42 26.69 -28.46
CA ASP A 103 -2.40 27.66 -28.06
C ASP A 103 -1.11 26.95 -27.63
N LEU A 104 -1.22 25.77 -27.00
CA LEU A 104 -0.07 24.95 -26.61
C LEU A 104 0.58 24.26 -27.81
N LEU A 105 -0.20 23.83 -28.80
CA LEU A 105 0.29 23.21 -30.03
C LEU A 105 1.19 24.13 -30.86
N ARG A 106 1.13 25.46 -30.65
CA ARG A 106 2.04 26.44 -31.27
C ARG A 106 3.48 26.38 -30.74
N PHE A 107 3.65 25.82 -29.54
CA PHE A 107 4.93 25.77 -28.82
C PHE A 107 5.40 24.35 -28.50
N LEU A 108 4.51 23.36 -28.56
CA LEU A 108 4.76 21.97 -28.19
C LEU A 108 4.26 21.00 -29.27
N ARG A 109 4.89 19.82 -29.34
CA ARG A 109 4.42 18.75 -30.23
C ARG A 109 3.13 18.14 -29.69
N LYS A 110 2.30 17.61 -30.60
CA LYS A 110 1.01 17.00 -30.26
C LYS A 110 1.10 15.94 -29.13
N ASP A 111 2.09 15.06 -29.20
CA ASP A 111 2.32 14.02 -28.17
C ASP A 111 2.61 14.58 -26.78
N GLU A 112 3.23 15.76 -26.73
CA GLU A 112 3.63 16.43 -25.49
C GLU A 112 2.45 17.19 -24.89
N VAL A 113 1.63 17.81 -25.73
CA VAL A 113 0.37 18.44 -25.33
C VAL A 113 -0.56 17.40 -24.72
N HIS A 114 -0.75 16.24 -25.35
CA HIS A 114 -1.57 15.14 -24.79
C HIS A 114 -1.04 14.61 -23.46
N THR A 115 0.27 14.74 -23.18
CA THR A 115 0.86 14.34 -21.90
C THR A 115 0.69 15.40 -20.82
N ILE A 116 0.77 16.68 -21.18
CA ILE A 116 0.80 17.81 -20.24
C ILE A 116 -0.61 18.34 -19.94
N PHE A 117 -1.50 18.35 -20.93
CA PHE A 117 -2.85 18.88 -20.83
C PHE A 117 -3.68 18.24 -19.69
N PRO A 118 -3.66 16.90 -19.50
CA PRO A 118 -4.37 16.25 -18.39
C PRO A 118 -3.82 16.58 -17.00
N LEU A 119 -2.63 17.19 -16.91
CA LEU A 119 -1.99 17.52 -15.64
C LEU A 119 -2.50 18.84 -15.04
N PHE A 120 -3.23 19.64 -15.82
CA PHE A 120 -3.86 20.87 -15.33
C PHE A 120 -5.22 20.57 -14.73
N VAL A 121 -5.45 21.06 -13.50
CA VAL A 121 -6.70 20.88 -12.78
C VAL A 121 -7.86 21.50 -13.56
N GLY A 122 -8.83 20.68 -13.95
CA GLY A 122 -10.03 21.09 -14.69
C GLY A 122 -9.88 21.23 -16.22
N ALA A 123 -8.69 20.94 -16.78
CA ALA A 123 -8.47 21.09 -18.22
C ALA A 123 -9.18 20.02 -19.06
N LEU A 124 -9.29 18.78 -18.56
CA LEU A 124 -9.95 17.67 -19.27
C LEU A 124 -11.47 17.90 -19.43
N GLU A 125 -12.09 18.58 -18.46
CA GLU A 125 -13.54 18.84 -18.43
C GLU A 125 -13.91 20.11 -19.20
N THR A 126 -13.05 21.14 -19.16
CA THR A 126 -13.38 22.47 -19.70
C THR A 126 -12.66 22.79 -21.02
N GLY A 127 -11.69 21.97 -21.43
CA GLY A 127 -10.83 22.25 -22.58
C GLY A 127 -9.95 23.50 -22.42
N LYS A 128 -9.90 24.09 -21.22
CA LYS A 128 -9.33 25.42 -20.97
C LYS A 128 -8.46 25.43 -19.71
N ILE A 129 -7.29 26.05 -19.79
CA ILE A 129 -6.35 26.17 -18.66
C ILE A 129 -6.42 27.59 -18.09
N LYS A 130 -6.83 27.72 -16.83
CA LYS A 130 -6.87 29.00 -16.08
C LYS A 130 -5.46 29.47 -15.71
N LYS A 131 -5.26 30.80 -15.59
CA LYS A 131 -4.00 31.41 -15.11
C LYS A 131 -3.53 30.84 -13.75
N SER A 132 -4.46 30.65 -12.82
CA SER A 132 -4.16 30.06 -11.50
C SER A 132 -3.74 28.60 -11.58
N ALA A 133 -4.40 27.80 -12.43
CA ALA A 133 -4.06 26.40 -12.65
C ALA A 133 -2.67 26.25 -13.28
N PHE A 134 -2.35 27.07 -14.27
CA PHE A 134 -1.02 27.10 -14.89
C PHE A 134 0.08 27.49 -13.89
N ARG A 135 -0.15 28.57 -13.11
CA ARG A 135 0.79 29.01 -12.08
C ARG A 135 1.05 27.94 -11.03
N ASN A 136 0.00 27.30 -10.51
CA ASN A 136 0.13 26.25 -9.51
C ASN A 136 0.88 25.03 -10.06
N TRP A 137 0.65 24.68 -11.32
CA TRP A 137 1.37 23.59 -11.98
C TRP A 137 2.88 23.88 -12.13
N VAL A 138 3.26 25.09 -12.56
CA VAL A 138 4.68 25.48 -12.66
C VAL A 138 5.37 25.48 -11.29
N VAL A 139 4.71 26.01 -10.26
CA VAL A 139 5.23 25.99 -8.88
C VAL A 139 5.38 24.56 -8.37
N ARG A 140 4.40 23.70 -8.61
CA ARG A 140 4.45 22.29 -8.26
C ARG A 140 5.60 21.57 -8.97
N ALA A 141 5.78 21.79 -10.27
CA ALA A 141 6.87 21.22 -11.05
C ALA A 141 8.25 21.69 -10.54
N TYR A 142 8.37 22.95 -10.13
CA TYR A 142 9.59 23.48 -9.49
C TYR A 142 9.86 22.80 -8.13
N ARG A 143 8.85 22.72 -7.26
CA ARG A 143 8.99 22.07 -5.94
C ARG A 143 9.35 20.58 -6.06
N GLU A 144 8.70 19.87 -6.98
CA GLU A 144 9.01 18.46 -7.26
C GLU A 144 10.46 18.30 -7.74
N ARG A 145 10.94 19.14 -8.67
CA ARG A 145 12.35 19.14 -9.08
C ARG A 145 13.31 19.42 -7.94
N LYS A 146 13.03 20.44 -7.11
CA LYS A 146 13.88 20.80 -5.97
C LYS A 146 13.97 19.65 -4.97
N SER A 147 12.86 18.98 -4.67
CA SER A 147 12.86 17.79 -3.81
C SER A 147 13.68 16.64 -4.40
N LEU A 148 13.57 16.39 -5.71
CA LEU A 148 14.34 15.33 -6.39
C LEU A 148 15.84 15.64 -6.43
N ALA A 149 16.20 16.89 -6.73
CA ALA A 149 17.59 17.34 -6.73
C ALA A 149 18.21 17.23 -5.33
N HIS A 150 17.46 17.60 -4.29
CA HIS A 150 17.88 17.43 -2.90
C HIS A 150 18.12 15.95 -2.57
N SER A 151 17.17 15.06 -2.88
CA SER A 151 17.32 13.61 -2.60
C SER A 151 18.49 12.97 -3.35
N LEU A 152 18.80 13.41 -4.58
CA LEU A 152 19.96 12.93 -5.33
C LEU A 152 21.29 13.46 -4.75
N ASN A 153 21.32 14.69 -4.25
CA ASN A 153 22.50 15.24 -3.60
C ASN A 153 22.77 14.58 -2.24
N ASP A 154 21.73 14.24 -1.49
CA ASP A 154 21.85 13.53 -0.21
C ASP A 154 22.49 12.15 -0.39
N THR A 155 22.04 11.40 -1.41
CA THR A 155 22.62 10.09 -1.73
C THR A 155 24.08 10.19 -2.19
N LYS A 156 24.41 11.18 -3.03
CA LYS A 156 25.81 11.42 -3.45
C LYS A 156 26.70 11.79 -2.26
N THR A 157 26.20 12.62 -1.35
CA THR A 157 26.94 13.04 -0.16
C THR A 157 27.17 11.87 0.79
N ALA A 158 26.15 11.04 1.05
CA ALA A 158 26.27 9.85 1.89
C ALA A 158 27.31 8.86 1.34
N VAL A 159 27.31 8.61 0.03
CA VAL A 159 28.30 7.73 -0.62
C VAL A 159 29.72 8.31 -0.51
N GLN A 160 29.88 9.62 -0.72
CA GLN A 160 31.19 10.27 -0.56
C GLN A 160 31.71 10.19 0.88
N GLN A 161 30.84 10.34 1.89
CA GLN A 161 31.20 10.18 3.29
C GLN A 161 31.63 8.74 3.59
N LEU A 162 30.86 7.74 3.11
CA LEU A 162 31.21 6.33 3.27
C LEU A 162 32.55 6.00 2.61
N HIS A 163 32.80 6.52 1.40
CA HIS A 163 34.08 6.36 0.73
C HIS A 163 35.24 6.96 1.55
N LYS A 164 35.09 8.17 2.09
CA LYS A 164 36.10 8.79 2.94
C LYS A 164 36.40 7.94 4.19
N LEU A 165 35.36 7.43 4.86
CA LEU A 165 35.52 6.55 6.02
C LEU A 165 36.21 5.22 5.65
N ALA A 166 35.80 4.59 4.55
CA ALA A 166 36.41 3.36 4.06
C ALA A 166 37.88 3.57 3.67
N SER A 167 38.20 4.67 2.96
CA SER A 167 39.57 5.02 2.62
C SER A 167 40.43 5.26 3.87
N ALA A 168 39.91 5.95 4.89
CA ALA A 168 40.64 6.16 6.14
C ALA A 168 40.94 4.83 6.86
N LEU A 169 39.97 3.93 6.92
CA LEU A 169 40.15 2.58 7.47
C LEU A 169 41.23 1.78 6.71
N VAL A 170 41.18 1.81 5.37
CA VAL A 170 42.18 1.12 4.53
C VAL A 170 43.57 1.72 4.73
N ILE A 171 43.70 3.05 4.84
CA ILE A 171 44.99 3.71 5.11
C ILE A 171 45.56 3.26 6.45
N ILE A 172 44.73 3.18 7.51
CA ILE A 172 45.18 2.68 8.82
C ILE A 172 45.69 1.25 8.71
N VAL A 173 44.96 0.37 8.01
CA VAL A 173 45.39 -1.03 7.80
C VAL A 173 46.70 -1.08 7.01
N ILE A 174 46.86 -0.28 5.96
CA ILE A 174 48.10 -0.19 5.17
C ILE A 174 49.27 0.23 6.06
N ILE A 175 49.11 1.27 6.89
CA ILE A 175 50.16 1.74 7.81
C ILE A 175 50.57 0.61 8.77
N VAL A 176 49.61 -0.09 9.37
CA VAL A 176 49.89 -1.21 10.28
C VAL A 176 50.66 -2.33 9.56
N VAL A 177 50.22 -2.73 8.37
CA VAL A 177 50.88 -3.77 7.58
C VAL A 177 52.28 -3.34 7.13
N SER A 178 52.46 -2.10 6.68
CA SER A 178 53.78 -1.57 6.30
C SER A 178 54.76 -1.54 7.46
N LEU A 179 54.31 -1.17 8.67
CA LEU A 179 55.14 -1.20 9.88
C LEU A 179 55.54 -2.63 10.27
N LEU A 180 54.66 -3.61 10.04
CA LEU A 180 54.96 -5.03 10.23
C LEU A 180 56.03 -5.52 9.24
N VAL A 181 55.89 -5.19 7.96
CA VAL A 181 56.82 -5.61 6.90
C VAL A 181 58.21 -4.97 7.05
N MET A 182 58.29 -3.70 7.47
CA MET A 182 59.56 -3.01 7.70
C MET A 182 60.36 -3.54 8.91
N GLY A 183 59.81 -4.49 9.69
CA GLY A 183 60.50 -5.06 10.85
C GLY A 183 60.61 -4.10 12.05
N VAL A 184 60.03 -2.91 11.96
CA VAL A 184 59.94 -1.92 13.05
C VAL A 184 58.89 -2.34 14.09
N ALA A 185 57.93 -3.17 13.69
CA ALA A 185 56.89 -3.67 14.58
C ALA A 185 57.44 -4.68 15.59
N THR A 186 57.76 -4.19 16.78
CA THR A 186 58.07 -5.03 17.95
C THR A 186 56.79 -5.73 18.45
N THR A 187 56.92 -6.84 19.17
CA THR A 187 55.81 -7.51 19.89
C THR A 187 54.92 -6.55 20.68
N LYS A 188 55.47 -5.46 21.21
CA LYS A 188 54.71 -4.39 21.89
C LYS A 188 53.70 -3.67 20.97
N VAL A 189 54.09 -3.36 19.73
CA VAL A 189 53.20 -2.71 18.75
C VAL A 189 52.05 -3.64 18.36
N LEU A 190 52.35 -4.92 18.16
CA LEU A 190 51.34 -5.92 17.83
C LEU A 190 50.30 -6.09 18.95
N VAL A 191 50.75 -6.11 20.21
CA VAL A 191 49.85 -6.18 21.38
C VAL A 191 48.93 -4.96 21.44
N VAL A 192 49.46 -3.75 21.24
CA VAL A 192 48.67 -2.51 21.24
C VAL A 192 47.63 -2.52 20.12
N VAL A 193 48.03 -2.85 18.89
CA VAL A 193 47.12 -2.92 17.74
C VAL A 193 46.04 -3.98 17.95
N SER A 194 46.40 -5.15 18.46
CA SER A 194 45.44 -6.24 18.73
C SER A 194 44.44 -5.86 19.82
N SER A 195 44.90 -5.19 20.88
CA SER A 195 44.01 -4.71 21.95
C SER A 195 43.00 -3.67 21.43
N GLN A 196 43.44 -2.76 20.55
CA GLN A 196 42.55 -1.78 19.94
C GLN A 196 41.56 -2.41 18.95
N LEU A 197 42.01 -3.41 18.18
CA LEU A 197 41.13 -4.15 17.26
C LEU A 197 40.04 -4.93 18.02
N LEU A 198 40.37 -5.51 19.17
CA LEU A 198 39.39 -6.15 20.05
C LEU A 198 38.36 -5.13 20.57
N LEU A 199 38.80 -3.94 20.96
CA LEU A 199 37.89 -2.87 21.39
C LEU A 199 36.90 -2.48 20.27
N VAL A 200 37.41 -2.31 19.05
CA VAL A 200 36.58 -2.04 17.86
C VAL A 200 35.61 -3.19 17.58
N GLY A 201 36.06 -4.45 17.68
CA GLY A 201 35.21 -5.63 17.53
C GLY A 201 34.08 -5.66 18.56
N PHE A 202 34.36 -5.30 19.82
CA PHE A 202 33.36 -5.20 20.87
C PHE A 202 32.34 -4.09 20.60
N MET A 203 32.77 -2.94 20.08
CA MET A 203 31.87 -1.85 19.69
C MET A 203 30.90 -2.26 18.57
N PHE A 204 31.35 -3.03 17.58
CA PHE A 204 30.52 -3.46 16.45
C PHE A 204 29.81 -4.80 16.67
N GLN A 205 30.05 -5.47 17.81
CA GLN A 205 29.51 -6.79 18.10
C GLN A 205 27.99 -6.84 17.92
N ASN A 206 27.26 -5.85 18.45
CA ASN A 206 25.80 -5.82 18.37
C ASN A 206 25.30 -5.62 16.92
N THR A 207 25.99 -4.79 16.13
CA THR A 207 25.67 -4.55 14.73
C THR A 207 25.87 -5.82 13.91
N CYS A 208 27.01 -6.49 14.07
CA CYS A 208 27.30 -7.76 13.39
C CYS A 208 26.27 -8.84 13.74
N LYS A 209 25.91 -8.94 15.03
CA LYS A 209 24.86 -9.84 15.51
C LYS A 209 23.52 -9.57 14.82
N THR A 210 23.07 -8.32 14.81
CA THR A 210 21.80 -7.90 14.20
C THR A 210 21.75 -8.23 12.70
N VAL A 211 22.84 -7.97 11.98
CA VAL A 211 22.94 -8.28 10.54
C VAL A 211 22.85 -9.79 10.31
N PHE A 212 23.56 -10.59 11.10
CA PHE A 212 23.56 -12.04 10.97
C PHE A 212 22.20 -12.66 11.30
N GLU A 213 21.56 -12.22 12.39
CA GLU A 213 20.19 -12.60 12.74
C GLU A 213 19.20 -12.29 11.62
N SER A 214 19.34 -11.12 10.99
CA SER A 214 18.49 -10.71 9.88
C SER A 214 18.69 -11.59 8.63
N ILE A 215 19.94 -11.98 8.33
CA ILE A 215 20.25 -12.91 7.22
C ILE A 215 19.64 -14.29 7.50
N ILE A 216 19.82 -14.83 8.70
CA ILE A 216 19.25 -16.12 9.10
C ILE A 216 17.72 -16.08 9.00
N PHE A 217 17.09 -15.02 9.50
CA PHE A 217 15.64 -14.87 9.45
C PHE A 217 15.11 -14.90 8.01
N VAL A 218 15.73 -14.15 7.10
CA VAL A 218 15.26 -14.03 5.71
C VAL A 218 15.54 -15.29 4.89
N PHE A 219 16.75 -15.87 5.00
CA PHE A 219 17.19 -16.93 4.08
C PHE A 219 17.11 -18.34 4.66
N VAL A 220 17.21 -18.50 5.98
CA VAL A 220 17.25 -19.83 6.62
C VAL A 220 15.89 -20.18 7.21
N MET A 221 15.35 -19.34 8.10
CA MET A 221 14.04 -19.58 8.70
C MET A 221 12.90 -19.33 7.72
N HIS A 222 13.00 -18.22 6.99
CA HIS A 222 12.14 -17.87 5.86
C HIS A 222 10.63 -18.11 6.14
N PRO A 223 10.04 -17.43 7.15
CA PRO A 223 8.68 -17.69 7.63
C PRO A 223 7.57 -17.23 6.69
N PHE A 224 7.88 -16.33 5.75
CA PHE A 224 6.95 -15.78 4.77
C PHE A 224 7.67 -15.33 3.51
N ASP A 225 6.89 -15.20 2.45
CA ASP A 225 7.30 -14.71 1.13
C ASP A 225 6.62 -13.37 0.81
N VAL A 226 7.15 -12.69 -0.22
CA VAL A 226 6.50 -11.49 -0.77
C VAL A 226 5.11 -11.83 -1.29
N GLY A 227 4.09 -11.10 -0.83
CA GLY A 227 2.68 -11.33 -1.13
C GLY A 227 1.93 -12.14 -0.07
N ASP A 228 2.61 -12.74 0.90
CA ASP A 228 1.95 -13.46 1.99
C ASP A 228 1.20 -12.48 2.90
N ARG A 229 -0.01 -12.88 3.32
CA ARG A 229 -0.71 -12.19 4.41
C ARG A 229 -0.27 -12.78 5.73
N CYS A 230 0.21 -11.92 6.61
CA CYS A 230 0.72 -12.30 7.91
C CYS A 230 0.03 -11.50 9.02
N VAL A 231 0.04 -12.03 10.23
CA VAL A 231 -0.28 -11.30 11.45
C VAL A 231 0.99 -11.19 12.27
N VAL A 232 1.39 -9.95 12.55
CA VAL A 232 2.53 -9.62 13.42
C VAL A 232 1.99 -8.68 14.49
N ASP A 233 2.24 -8.99 15.76
CA ASP A 233 1.73 -8.23 16.93
C ASP A 233 0.21 -7.98 16.88
N GLY A 234 -0.56 -8.93 16.37
CA GLY A 234 -2.02 -8.81 16.24
C GLY A 234 -2.50 -7.94 15.07
N ILE A 235 -1.60 -7.32 14.30
CA ILE A 235 -1.93 -6.50 13.13
C ILE A 235 -1.82 -7.34 11.87
N GLN A 236 -2.86 -7.32 11.03
CA GLN A 236 -2.87 -7.98 9.73
C GLN A 236 -2.13 -7.13 8.70
N LEU A 237 -1.17 -7.76 8.03
CA LEU A 237 -0.22 -7.14 7.11
C LEU A 237 -0.02 -8.01 5.87
N ILE A 238 0.33 -7.39 4.75
CA ILE A 238 0.79 -8.08 3.53
C ILE A 238 2.27 -7.79 3.36
N VAL A 239 3.09 -8.82 3.11
CA VAL A 239 4.51 -8.62 2.81
C VAL A 239 4.64 -7.96 1.43
N GLU A 240 5.16 -6.74 1.37
CA GLU A 240 5.33 -6.00 0.12
C GLU A 240 6.76 -6.18 -0.42
N GLU A 241 7.76 -5.99 0.44
CA GLU A 241 9.18 -6.09 0.06
C GLU A 241 9.99 -6.72 1.19
N MET A 242 10.94 -7.60 0.83
CA MET A 242 11.88 -8.18 1.78
C MET A 242 13.29 -7.68 1.47
N ASN A 243 13.88 -6.94 2.42
CA ASN A 243 15.29 -6.55 2.37
C ASN A 243 16.07 -7.36 3.41
N ILE A 244 17.41 -7.32 3.32
CA ILE A 244 18.29 -8.08 4.22
C ILE A 244 18.06 -7.69 5.69
N LEU A 245 17.98 -6.39 5.99
CA LEU A 245 17.86 -5.90 7.38
C LEU A 245 16.43 -5.58 7.80
N THR A 246 15.54 -5.35 6.85
CA THR A 246 14.17 -4.89 7.11
C THR A 246 13.18 -5.53 6.16
N THR A 247 11.98 -5.81 6.63
CA THR A 247 10.84 -6.19 5.80
C THR A 247 9.84 -5.04 5.76
N VAL A 248 9.32 -4.74 4.57
CA VAL A 248 8.27 -3.75 4.35
C VAL A 248 6.95 -4.47 4.21
N PHE A 249 6.02 -4.09 5.08
CA PHE A 249 4.66 -4.58 5.07
C PHE A 249 3.70 -3.49 4.60
N LEU A 250 2.60 -3.92 3.98
CA LEU A 250 1.48 -3.07 3.63
C LEU A 250 0.29 -3.42 4.53
N ARG A 251 -0.26 -2.40 5.20
CA ARG A 251 -1.50 -2.53 5.98
C ARG A 251 -2.72 -2.34 5.08
N TYR A 252 -3.91 -2.72 5.55
CA TYR A 252 -5.17 -2.62 4.81
C TYR A 252 -5.54 -1.21 4.31
N ASP A 253 -4.99 -0.16 4.92
CA ASP A 253 -5.15 1.25 4.56
C ASP A 253 -4.08 1.75 3.59
N ASN A 254 -3.27 0.84 3.04
CA ASN A 254 -2.09 1.10 2.21
C ASN A 254 -0.96 1.84 2.94
N GLU A 255 -0.93 1.82 4.27
CA GLU A 255 0.23 2.28 5.05
C GLU A 255 1.40 1.30 4.91
N LYS A 256 2.59 1.81 4.59
CA LYS A 256 3.83 1.04 4.57
C LYS A 256 4.47 1.01 5.96
N ILE A 257 4.68 -0.17 6.49
CA ILE A 257 5.27 -0.38 7.81
C ILE A 257 6.60 -1.13 7.67
N PHE A 258 7.66 -0.54 8.21
CA PHE A 258 9.01 -1.10 8.14
C PHE A 258 9.34 -1.80 9.44
N TYR A 259 9.65 -3.09 9.36
CA TYR A 259 10.07 -3.89 10.50
C TYR A 259 11.54 -4.31 10.35
N PRO A 260 12.39 -4.10 11.37
CA PRO A 260 13.70 -4.72 11.43
C PRO A 260 13.58 -6.24 11.52
N ASN A 261 14.32 -6.97 10.69
CA ASN A 261 14.26 -8.43 10.66
C ASN A 261 14.75 -9.06 11.97
N SER A 262 15.71 -8.42 12.65
CA SER A 262 16.16 -8.82 13.99
C SER A 262 15.04 -8.76 15.04
N VAL A 263 14.08 -7.84 14.89
CA VAL A 263 12.91 -7.75 15.77
C VAL A 263 11.88 -8.80 15.38
N LEU A 264 11.62 -8.99 14.09
CA LEU A 264 10.68 -10.01 13.60
C LEU A 264 11.09 -11.43 14.03
N LEU A 265 12.39 -11.70 14.09
CA LEU A 265 12.93 -12.98 14.57
C LEU A 265 12.48 -13.31 16.01
N THR A 266 12.19 -12.29 16.83
CA THR A 266 11.76 -12.47 18.23
C THR A 266 10.24 -12.55 18.41
N LYS A 267 9.47 -12.33 17.33
CA LYS A 267 8.01 -12.18 17.39
C LYS A 267 7.30 -13.42 16.83
N PRO A 268 6.14 -13.78 17.38
CA PRO A 268 5.27 -14.78 16.76
C PRO A 268 4.70 -14.21 15.45
N ILE A 269 4.79 -14.99 14.38
CA ILE A 269 4.29 -14.62 13.05
C ILE A 269 3.24 -15.65 12.63
N SER A 270 2.00 -15.20 12.43
CA SER A 270 0.97 -16.06 11.84
C SER A 270 0.94 -15.85 10.32
N ASN A 271 1.23 -16.89 9.54
CA ASN A 271 1.21 -16.82 8.07
C ASN A 271 -0.08 -17.47 7.53
N PHE A 272 -0.91 -16.67 6.86
CA PHE A 272 -2.20 -17.11 6.31
C PHE A 272 -2.06 -17.94 5.03
N TYR A 273 -1.05 -17.66 4.21
CA TYR A 273 -0.82 -18.39 2.96
C TYR A 273 -0.37 -19.83 3.24
N ARG A 274 0.54 -20.00 4.21
CA ARG A 274 1.08 -21.31 4.62
C ARG A 274 0.15 -22.10 5.55
N SER A 275 -0.96 -21.52 5.97
CA SER A 275 -1.96 -22.19 6.81
C SER A 275 -2.86 -23.12 5.98
N PRO A 276 -3.39 -24.20 6.59
CA PRO A 276 -4.33 -25.12 5.92
C PRO A 276 -5.72 -24.47 5.74
N GLU A 277 -6.70 -25.31 5.39
CA GLU A 277 -8.12 -24.94 5.30
C GLU A 277 -8.60 -24.16 6.52
N MET A 278 -9.22 -23.01 6.25
CA MET A 278 -9.66 -22.07 7.28
C MET A 278 -10.99 -22.53 7.91
N GLY A 279 -11.05 -22.56 9.24
CA GLY A 279 -12.29 -22.67 9.99
C GLY A 279 -13.02 -21.32 10.12
N ASP A 280 -14.35 -21.34 10.14
CA ASP A 280 -15.19 -20.19 10.46
C ASP A 280 -16.34 -20.59 11.38
N ILE A 281 -16.77 -19.65 12.22
CA ILE A 281 -17.82 -19.87 13.22
C ILE A 281 -18.94 -18.87 12.99
N ILE A 282 -20.16 -19.37 12.84
CA ILE A 282 -21.38 -18.58 12.75
C ILE A 282 -22.19 -18.81 14.01
N GLU A 283 -22.31 -17.77 14.83
CA GLU A 283 -23.13 -17.79 16.02
C GLU A 283 -24.52 -17.28 15.71
N PHE A 284 -25.53 -17.99 16.19
CA PHE A 284 -26.93 -17.60 16.06
C PHE A 284 -27.70 -18.02 17.32
N ALA A 285 -28.90 -17.49 17.49
CA ALA A 285 -29.74 -17.83 18.62
C ALA A 285 -31.12 -18.25 18.15
N ILE A 286 -31.70 -19.24 18.82
CA ILE A 286 -33.07 -19.69 18.62
C ILE A 286 -33.82 -19.61 19.95
N ASP A 287 -35.15 -19.56 19.89
CA ASP A 287 -35.98 -19.62 21.08
C ASP A 287 -35.84 -20.99 21.77
N VAL A 288 -35.72 -21.01 23.09
CA VAL A 288 -35.61 -22.25 23.90
C VAL A 288 -36.85 -23.14 23.74
N SER A 289 -38.01 -22.57 23.44
CA SER A 289 -39.24 -23.31 23.15
C SER A 289 -39.22 -24.05 21.81
N THR A 290 -38.17 -23.89 20.98
CA THR A 290 -38.05 -24.58 19.70
C THR A 290 -37.98 -26.10 19.93
N PRO A 291 -38.92 -26.89 19.37
CA PRO A 291 -38.93 -28.34 19.58
C PRO A 291 -37.70 -29.02 18.97
N LEU A 292 -37.25 -30.10 19.61
CA LEU A 292 -36.05 -30.85 19.21
C LEU A 292 -36.11 -31.37 17.76
N ASP A 293 -37.30 -31.70 17.26
CA ASP A 293 -37.49 -32.17 15.87
C ASP A 293 -37.14 -31.08 14.85
N LYS A 294 -37.49 -29.82 15.14
CA LYS A 294 -37.10 -28.68 14.30
C LYS A 294 -35.60 -28.45 14.35
N ILE A 295 -34.96 -28.63 15.50
CA ILE A 295 -33.50 -28.49 15.64
C ILE A 295 -32.78 -29.59 14.83
N THR A 296 -33.30 -30.82 14.86
CA THR A 296 -32.75 -31.93 14.07
C THR A 296 -32.92 -31.67 12.57
N THR A 297 -34.09 -31.19 12.16
CA THR A 297 -34.35 -30.80 10.76
C THR A 297 -33.44 -29.64 10.32
N LEU A 298 -33.24 -28.63 11.17
CA LEU A 298 -32.30 -27.53 10.94
C LEU A 298 -30.88 -28.05 10.69
N LYS A 299 -30.37 -28.93 11.55
CA LYS A 299 -29.04 -29.54 11.38
C LYS A 299 -28.92 -30.27 10.05
N LYS A 300 -29.96 -31.03 9.67
CA LYS A 300 -30.00 -31.76 8.39
C LYS A 300 -30.01 -30.81 7.19
N SER A 301 -30.83 -29.76 7.20
CA SER A 301 -30.87 -28.78 6.10
C SER A 301 -29.55 -28.03 5.94
N ILE A 302 -28.86 -27.72 7.04
CA ILE A 302 -27.51 -27.12 7.00
C ILE A 302 -26.51 -28.10 6.38
N GLN A 303 -26.55 -29.37 6.77
CA GLN A 303 -25.70 -30.42 6.21
C GLN A 303 -25.91 -30.55 4.70
N GLU A 304 -27.16 -30.65 4.24
CA GLU A 304 -27.52 -30.75 2.82
C GLU A 304 -26.99 -29.55 2.02
N TYR A 305 -27.09 -28.32 2.57
CA TYR A 305 -26.56 -27.14 1.91
C TYR A 305 -25.02 -27.16 1.80
N ILE A 306 -24.32 -27.53 2.86
CA ILE A 306 -22.85 -27.61 2.87
C ILE A 306 -22.37 -28.65 1.85
N GLU A 307 -23.00 -29.83 1.84
CA GLU A 307 -22.69 -30.90 0.90
C GLU A 307 -23.04 -30.55 -0.55
N SER A 308 -24.03 -29.67 -0.78
CA SER A 308 -24.37 -29.19 -2.13
C SER A 308 -23.27 -28.32 -2.76
N LYS A 309 -22.36 -27.76 -1.95
CA LYS A 309 -21.29 -26.85 -2.39
C LYS A 309 -19.89 -27.33 -1.95
N PRO A 310 -19.44 -28.50 -2.44
CA PRO A 310 -18.15 -29.08 -2.05
C PRO A 310 -16.94 -28.25 -2.50
N LYS A 311 -17.11 -27.34 -3.46
CA LYS A 311 -16.05 -26.40 -3.86
C LYS A 311 -15.81 -25.32 -2.81
N HIS A 312 -16.82 -24.96 -2.01
CA HIS A 312 -16.73 -23.85 -1.06
C HIS A 312 -16.44 -24.32 0.37
N TRP A 313 -16.99 -25.47 0.72
CA TRP A 313 -17.01 -25.99 2.09
C TRP A 313 -16.46 -27.41 2.16
N ASN A 314 -15.71 -27.68 3.21
CA ASN A 314 -15.39 -29.03 3.61
C ASN A 314 -16.67 -29.70 4.17
N PRO A 315 -16.93 -30.98 3.90
CA PRO A 315 -18.09 -31.69 4.45
C PRO A 315 -18.08 -31.75 5.99
N LYS A 316 -16.92 -31.63 6.63
CA LYS A 316 -16.81 -31.57 8.09
C LYS A 316 -17.39 -30.26 8.62
N HIS A 317 -18.51 -30.35 9.32
CA HIS A 317 -19.16 -29.24 10.00
C HIS A 317 -19.76 -29.72 11.33
N SER A 318 -20.05 -28.78 12.24
CA SER A 318 -20.73 -29.09 13.49
C SER A 318 -21.68 -27.97 13.89
N VAL A 319 -22.85 -28.34 14.38
CA VAL A 319 -23.83 -27.42 14.99
C VAL A 319 -23.94 -27.76 16.46
N VAL A 320 -23.45 -26.86 17.31
CA VAL A 320 -23.37 -27.04 18.76
C VAL A 320 -24.24 -26.02 19.48
N VAL A 321 -24.84 -26.43 20.60
CA VAL A 321 -25.47 -25.51 21.54
C VAL A 321 -24.36 -25.01 22.47
N LYS A 322 -24.19 -23.68 22.57
CA LYS A 322 -23.17 -23.07 23.41
C LYS A 322 -23.67 -22.88 24.84
N GLU A 323 -24.82 -22.24 25.00
CA GLU A 323 -25.42 -21.94 26.29
C GLU A 323 -26.91 -21.61 26.14
N ILE A 324 -27.64 -21.64 27.25
CA ILE A 324 -29.00 -21.11 27.35
C ILE A 324 -28.94 -19.85 28.21
N GLU A 325 -29.28 -18.71 27.62
CA GLU A 325 -29.27 -17.38 28.24
C GLU A 325 -30.70 -16.97 28.60
N ASN A 326 -30.89 -16.50 29.84
CA ASN A 326 -32.16 -16.00 30.38
C ASN A 326 -33.37 -16.95 30.18
N VAL A 327 -33.13 -18.25 30.03
CA VAL A 327 -34.14 -19.32 29.85
C VAL A 327 -34.99 -19.18 28.57
N ASN A 328 -34.87 -18.10 27.79
CA ASN A 328 -35.59 -17.90 26.54
C ASN A 328 -34.71 -18.00 25.28
N ARG A 329 -33.38 -17.79 25.42
CA ARG A 329 -32.45 -17.72 24.28
C ARG A 329 -31.47 -18.87 24.31
N MET A 330 -31.55 -19.77 23.33
CA MET A 330 -30.56 -20.82 23.12
C MET A 330 -29.51 -20.33 22.12
N LYS A 331 -28.29 -20.06 22.60
CA LYS A 331 -27.17 -19.68 21.73
C LYS A 331 -26.56 -20.92 21.11
N MET A 332 -26.43 -20.92 19.79
CA MET A 332 -25.88 -21.99 19.00
C MET A 332 -24.71 -21.48 18.14
N ALA A 333 -23.84 -22.39 17.74
CA ALA A 333 -22.76 -22.11 16.81
C ALA A 333 -22.66 -23.19 15.73
N LEU A 334 -22.60 -22.73 14.48
CA LEU A 334 -22.24 -23.52 13.33
C LEU A 334 -20.74 -23.33 13.06
N ASN A 335 -19.96 -24.39 13.27
CA ASN A 335 -18.56 -24.43 12.87
C ASN A 335 -18.46 -25.07 11.49
N VAL A 336 -17.89 -24.35 10.55
CA VAL A 336 -17.66 -24.80 9.18
C VAL A 336 -16.19 -24.63 8.82
N VAL A 337 -15.72 -25.44 7.88
CA VAL A 337 -14.36 -25.32 7.33
C VAL A 337 -14.48 -24.99 5.86
N HIS A 338 -13.78 -23.94 5.44
CA HIS A 338 -13.67 -23.57 4.04
C HIS A 338 -12.65 -24.45 3.33
N THR A 339 -12.83 -24.68 2.02
CA THR A 339 -11.83 -25.35 1.17
C THR A 339 -10.58 -24.50 0.88
N MET A 340 -10.61 -23.21 1.23
CA MET A 340 -9.52 -22.27 1.03
C MET A 340 -8.83 -21.93 2.35
N ASN A 341 -7.58 -21.49 2.25
CA ASN A 341 -6.82 -20.97 3.39
C ASN A 341 -7.27 -19.54 3.76
N HIS A 342 -6.54 -18.94 4.71
CA HIS A 342 -6.82 -17.61 5.25
C HIS A 342 -6.44 -16.44 4.31
N GLN A 343 -5.85 -16.73 3.14
CA GLN A 343 -5.28 -15.71 2.25
C GLN A 343 -6.37 -14.84 1.58
N ASN A 344 -7.52 -15.41 1.22
CA ASN A 344 -8.57 -14.67 0.50
C ASN A 344 -9.71 -14.22 1.42
N PHE A 345 -9.55 -13.05 2.04
CA PHE A 345 -10.54 -12.48 2.96
C PHE A 345 -11.83 -11.99 2.27
N PRO A 346 -11.81 -11.32 1.10
CA PRO A 346 -13.03 -10.94 0.41
C PRO A 346 -13.92 -12.14 0.05
N GLU A 347 -13.31 -13.20 -0.49
CA GLU A 347 -14.01 -14.45 -0.83
C GLU A 347 -14.59 -15.12 0.43
N LYS A 348 -13.85 -15.09 1.55
CA LYS A 348 -14.36 -15.57 2.85
C LYS A 348 -15.68 -14.87 3.20
N ASN A 349 -15.68 -13.55 3.14
CA ASN A 349 -16.84 -12.75 3.55
C ASN A 349 -18.03 -12.97 2.61
N SER A 350 -17.77 -13.14 1.30
CA SER A 350 -18.80 -13.49 0.32
C SER A 350 -19.45 -14.83 0.65
N ARG A 351 -18.65 -15.89 0.84
CA ARG A 351 -19.14 -17.24 1.20
C ARG A 351 -19.89 -17.25 2.53
N ARG A 352 -19.36 -16.55 3.54
CA ARG A 352 -20.01 -16.40 4.85
C ARG A 352 -21.37 -15.70 4.72
N SER A 353 -21.45 -14.63 3.93
CA SER A 353 -22.70 -13.90 3.70
C SER A 353 -23.74 -14.77 3.01
N GLU A 354 -23.33 -15.56 2.01
CA GLU A 354 -24.21 -16.51 1.33
C GLU A 354 -24.74 -17.58 2.29
N LEU A 355 -23.89 -18.13 3.15
CA LEU A 355 -24.30 -19.10 4.18
C LEU A 355 -25.27 -18.49 5.21
N LEU A 356 -25.06 -17.23 5.61
CA LEU A 356 -25.98 -16.52 6.50
C LEU A 356 -27.36 -16.28 5.88
N LEU A 357 -27.40 -15.91 4.59
CA LEU A 357 -28.66 -15.76 3.87
C LEU A 357 -29.40 -17.09 3.74
N GLU A 358 -28.66 -18.18 3.55
CA GLU A 358 -29.27 -19.50 3.51
C GLU A 358 -29.77 -19.97 4.88
N LEU A 359 -29.03 -19.69 5.96
CA LEU A 359 -29.52 -19.92 7.32
C LEU A 359 -30.82 -19.16 7.59
N LYS A 360 -30.91 -17.90 7.14
CA LYS A 360 -32.15 -17.12 7.21
C LYS A 360 -33.30 -17.85 6.49
N ARG A 361 -33.07 -18.34 5.26
CA ARG A 361 -34.07 -19.08 4.49
C ARG A 361 -34.55 -20.35 5.21
N ILE A 362 -33.61 -21.10 5.80
CA ILE A 362 -33.93 -22.30 6.59
C ILE A 362 -34.77 -21.95 7.82
N PHE A 363 -34.43 -20.88 8.54
CA PHE A 363 -35.22 -20.43 9.69
C PHE A 363 -36.64 -20.03 9.30
N GLU A 364 -36.82 -19.33 8.18
CA GLU A 364 -38.14 -18.95 7.65
C GLU A 364 -38.98 -20.19 7.30
N ASN A 365 -38.39 -21.17 6.62
CA ASN A 365 -39.06 -22.42 6.22
C ASN A 365 -39.45 -23.30 7.42
N LEU A 366 -38.62 -23.36 8.46
CA LEU A 366 -38.89 -24.14 9.67
C LEU A 366 -39.75 -23.37 10.70
N HIS A 367 -40.09 -22.12 10.39
CA HIS A 367 -40.76 -21.19 11.30
C HIS A 367 -40.05 -21.12 12.67
N ILE A 368 -38.72 -21.04 12.65
CA ILE A 368 -37.90 -20.82 13.84
C ILE A 368 -37.85 -19.31 14.05
N LYS A 369 -38.37 -18.87 15.20
CA LYS A 369 -38.38 -17.46 15.61
C LYS A 369 -37.60 -17.31 16.90
N TYR A 370 -37.23 -16.08 17.20
CA TYR A 370 -36.70 -15.67 18.51
C TYR A 370 -37.63 -14.60 19.07
N HIS A 371 -38.07 -14.78 20.32
CA HIS A 371 -38.87 -13.79 21.02
C HIS A 371 -38.03 -13.12 22.11
N LEU A 372 -38.21 -11.80 22.24
CA LEU A 372 -37.68 -11.05 23.37
C LEU A 372 -38.39 -11.48 24.66
N LEU A 373 -37.69 -11.36 25.79
CA LEU A 373 -38.32 -11.55 27.09
C LEU A 373 -39.49 -10.56 27.26
N PRO A 374 -40.61 -10.99 27.85
CA PRO A 374 -41.66 -10.06 28.26
C PRO A 374 -41.06 -8.98 29.16
N GLN A 375 -41.27 -7.71 28.81
CA GLN A 375 -40.88 -6.58 29.65
C GLN A 375 -42.05 -6.15 30.50
N GLU A 376 -41.83 -6.02 31.81
CA GLU A 376 -42.82 -5.44 32.70
C GLU A 376 -42.94 -3.93 32.42
N VAL A 377 -44.16 -3.48 32.10
CA VAL A 377 -44.45 -2.07 31.85
C VAL A 377 -45.22 -1.52 33.04
N HIS A 378 -44.54 -0.76 33.91
CA HIS A 378 -45.20 -0.01 34.97
C HIS A 378 -45.86 1.25 34.38
N LEU A 379 -47.18 1.19 34.17
CA LEU A 379 -47.97 2.35 33.76
C LEU A 379 -48.32 3.19 34.99
N THR A 380 -47.52 4.22 35.28
CA THR A 380 -47.90 5.22 36.28
C THR A 380 -48.93 6.17 35.65
N GLN A 381 -50.20 6.06 36.04
CA GLN A 381 -51.19 7.06 35.68
C GLN A 381 -50.84 8.38 36.39
N VAL A 382 -50.33 9.35 35.63
CA VAL A 382 -50.27 10.74 36.08
C VAL A 382 -51.72 11.23 36.10
N ALA A 383 -52.31 11.30 37.28
CA ALA A 383 -53.60 11.94 37.48
C ALA A 383 -53.45 13.43 37.10
N LEU A 384 -53.95 13.82 35.93
CA LEU A 384 -54.22 15.22 35.63
C LEU A 384 -55.24 15.70 36.66
N ALA A 385 -54.96 16.85 37.28
CA ALA A 385 -55.68 17.42 38.42
C ALA A 385 -57.18 17.75 38.18
N ASP A 386 -57.75 17.34 37.05
CA ASP A 386 -59.14 17.60 36.67
C ASP A 386 -59.88 16.30 36.32
N GLY A 387 -60.06 15.40 37.30
CA GLY A 387 -61.16 14.42 37.42
C GLY A 387 -61.62 13.58 36.20
N ARG A 388 -60.91 13.60 35.08
CA ARG A 388 -61.28 12.94 33.82
C ARG A 388 -60.36 11.74 33.63
N ILE A 389 -60.94 10.56 33.78
CA ILE A 389 -60.29 9.29 33.45
C ILE A 389 -59.99 9.31 31.94
N PRO A 390 -58.71 9.24 31.50
CA PRO A 390 -58.41 9.07 30.10
C PRO A 390 -58.88 7.68 29.65
N MET A 391 -59.65 7.62 28.57
CA MET A 391 -60.06 6.36 27.94
C MET A 391 -58.82 5.50 27.62
N PRO A 392 -58.90 4.16 27.78
CA PRO A 392 -57.75 3.30 27.52
C PRO A 392 -57.32 3.42 26.07
N VAL A 393 -56.06 3.83 25.86
CA VAL A 393 -55.44 3.83 24.53
C VAL A 393 -55.24 2.38 24.13
N GLN A 394 -56.02 1.96 23.13
CA GLN A 394 -55.90 0.66 22.50
C GLN A 394 -54.58 0.64 21.71
N LEU A 395 -53.51 0.13 22.34
CA LEU A 395 -52.25 -0.15 21.65
C LEU A 395 -52.49 -1.32 20.70
N GLY A 396 -52.84 -1.00 19.46
CA GLY A 396 -52.91 -1.95 18.36
C GLY A 396 -51.52 -2.53 18.11
N GLY A 397 -51.42 -3.86 18.24
CA GLY A 397 -50.22 -4.60 17.89
C GLY A 397 -49.85 -4.41 16.43
N ARG A 398 -48.58 -4.13 16.18
CA ARG A 398 -47.89 -4.35 14.92
C ARG A 398 -46.58 -5.07 15.18
#